data_AF-A0A2A7BN03-F1
#
_entry.id   AF-A0A2A7BN03-F1
#
_cell.length_a   1.000
_cell.length_b   1.000
_cell.length_c   1.000
_cell.angle_alpha   90.00
_cell.angle_beta   90.00
_cell.angle_gamma   90.00
#
_symmetry.space_group_name_H-M   'P 1'
#
loop_
_entity.id
_entity.type
_entity.pdbx_description
1 polymer ?
#
loop_
_entity_poly.entity_id
_entity_poly.type
_entity_poly.pdbx_seq_one_letter_code
_entity_poly.pdbx_strand_id
1 'polypeptide(L)'
;MRIIENLKEGEMFMETIIIGHDKLASMFPEFKELSGKHLVRILKIKDSKIEALGSGGLLKYKDRYFVITNAHVIKGVEDKREIRIPYIVNDDCSFSMEILDMKFNLPDDIAVLEINLKDNFVRSKLEFLDACFLDTDLKGYVDRTNILYLHGYPSGGTNIDEDNMGIEIETLPYCTFVAEFDEEIGSLYAYINDEVITEFGDYIPTPVVTGMSGSFVYGYYLEESTFRVIGVLTAWHIEDERLEIYPIQEFIDYIDKNYFSNL
;
A
#
# COMPACT_ATOMS: atom_id res chain seq x y z
N MET A 1 24.98 -5.22 -5.14
CA MET A 1 25.41 -6.32 -4.26
C MET A 1 25.20 -5.86 -2.83
N ARG A 2 24.19 -6.37 -2.13
CA ARG A 2 24.01 -6.12 -0.70
C ARG A 2 24.09 -7.43 0.04
N ILE A 3 24.95 -7.45 1.06
CA ILE A 3 25.10 -8.55 1.99
C ILE A 3 24.05 -8.30 3.09
N ILE A 4 23.18 -9.27 3.33
CA ILE A 4 22.26 -9.26 4.47
C ILE A 4 23.06 -9.81 5.64
N GLU A 5 23.52 -8.95 6.54
CA GLU A 5 24.15 -9.39 7.79
C GLU A 5 23.26 -8.99 8.96
N ASN A 6 22.71 -9.99 9.65
CA ASN A 6 22.37 -9.88 11.06
C ASN A 6 23.00 -11.08 11.76
N LEU A 7 24.16 -10.85 12.37
CA LEU A 7 24.84 -11.84 13.19
C LEU A 7 24.59 -11.52 14.67
N LYS A 8 23.89 -12.43 15.35
CA LYS A 8 24.11 -12.71 16.78
C LYS A 8 24.54 -14.16 16.93
N GLU A 9 25.57 -14.38 17.73
CA GLU A 9 26.15 -15.70 17.98
C GLU A 9 25.11 -16.65 18.60
N GLY A 10 24.77 -17.74 17.88
CA GLY A 10 24.06 -18.89 18.45
C GLY A 10 22.92 -19.50 17.65
N GLU A 11 22.47 -18.90 16.54
CA GLU A 11 21.29 -19.37 15.80
C GLU A 11 21.60 -20.09 14.48
N MET A 12 20.72 -21.04 14.13
CA MET A 12 20.84 -21.95 12.99
C MET A 12 21.13 -21.21 11.67
N PHE A 13 22.00 -21.80 10.86
CA PHE A 13 22.32 -21.36 9.50
C PHE A 13 21.06 -21.11 8.68
N MET A 14 20.68 -19.86 8.49
CA MET A 14 19.87 -19.44 7.36
C MET A 14 20.78 -19.45 6.13
N GLU A 15 20.48 -20.26 5.12
CA GLU A 15 21.17 -20.17 3.84
C GLU A 15 20.96 -18.75 3.28
N THR A 16 22.04 -18.01 3.07
CA THR A 16 21.96 -16.67 2.46
C THR A 16 21.46 -16.81 1.02
N ILE A 17 20.20 -16.50 0.76
CA ILE A 17 19.66 -16.50 -0.60
C ILE A 17 20.05 -15.18 -1.27
N ILE A 18 20.97 -15.26 -2.23
CA ILE A 18 21.40 -14.10 -3.04
C ILE A 18 20.55 -14.05 -4.30
N ILE A 19 19.63 -13.08 -4.38
CA ILE A 19 18.84 -12.80 -5.57
C ILE A 19 19.48 -11.66 -6.39
N GLY A 20 19.67 -11.90 -7.69
CA GLY A 20 20.20 -10.89 -8.61
C GLY A 20 19.18 -9.81 -8.96
N HIS A 21 19.66 -8.62 -9.33
CA HIS A 21 18.79 -7.48 -9.68
C HIS A 21 17.88 -7.81 -10.87
N ASP A 22 18.40 -8.44 -11.92
CA ASP A 22 17.61 -8.86 -13.09
C ASP A 22 16.45 -9.79 -12.69
N LYS A 23 16.67 -10.62 -11.67
CA LYS A 23 15.64 -11.52 -11.17
C LYS A 23 14.56 -10.75 -10.42
N LEU A 24 14.91 -9.76 -9.59
CA LEU A 24 13.94 -8.87 -8.95
C LEU A 24 13.15 -8.05 -9.98
N ALA A 25 13.85 -7.49 -10.97
CA ALA A 25 13.24 -6.70 -12.03
C ALA A 25 12.25 -7.55 -12.87
N SER A 26 12.58 -8.82 -13.12
CA SER A 26 11.72 -9.73 -13.89
C SER A 26 10.37 -10.03 -13.22
N MET A 27 10.19 -9.72 -11.92
CA MET A 27 8.94 -9.94 -11.20
C MET A 27 7.95 -8.77 -11.33
N PHE A 28 8.38 -7.59 -11.80
CA PHE A 28 7.50 -6.42 -11.88
C PHE A 28 6.24 -6.60 -12.75
N PRO A 29 6.27 -7.28 -13.91
CA PRO A 29 5.05 -7.48 -14.69
C PRO A 29 3.96 -8.20 -13.90
N GLU A 30 4.30 -9.28 -13.20
CA GLU A 30 3.38 -10.03 -12.33
C GLU A 30 2.95 -9.18 -11.13
N PHE A 31 3.92 -8.53 -10.47
CA PHE A 31 3.63 -7.69 -9.32
C PHE A 31 2.69 -6.53 -9.65
N LYS A 32 2.88 -5.84 -10.79
CA LYS A 32 2.01 -4.74 -11.23
C LYS A 32 0.60 -5.22 -11.53
N GLU A 33 0.48 -6.37 -12.21
CA GLU A 33 -0.82 -6.97 -12.52
C GLU A 33 -1.57 -7.35 -11.24
N LEU A 34 -0.87 -7.89 -10.24
CA LEU A 34 -1.45 -8.23 -8.94
C LEU A 34 -1.83 -6.96 -8.15
N SER A 35 -0.82 -6.17 -7.80
CA SER A 35 -0.98 -5.04 -6.86
C SER A 35 -1.86 -3.92 -7.42
N GLY A 36 -1.83 -3.68 -8.73
CA GLY A 36 -2.60 -2.61 -9.38
C GLY A 36 -4.12 -2.82 -9.30
N LYS A 37 -4.60 -4.06 -9.19
CA LYS A 37 -6.02 -4.37 -9.03
C LYS A 37 -6.56 -3.94 -7.66
N HIS A 38 -5.69 -3.89 -6.66
CA HIS A 38 -6.04 -3.63 -5.27
C HIS A 38 -5.69 -2.20 -4.84
N LEU A 39 -5.09 -1.41 -5.73
CA LEU A 39 -4.61 -0.07 -5.45
C LEU A 39 -5.60 0.99 -5.92
N VAL A 40 -5.91 1.97 -5.06
CA VAL A 40 -6.83 3.08 -5.39
C VAL A 40 -6.28 4.44 -5.01
N ARG A 41 -6.64 5.46 -5.80
CA ARG A 41 -6.36 6.86 -5.48
C ARG A 41 -7.45 7.40 -4.58
N ILE A 42 -7.07 8.15 -3.55
CA ILE A 42 -8.01 8.86 -2.69
C ILE A 42 -7.94 10.34 -3.02
N LEU A 43 -9.09 10.92 -3.33
CA LEU A 43 -9.25 12.32 -3.69
C LEU A 43 -10.25 12.98 -2.74
N LYS A 44 -10.11 14.29 -2.57
CA LYS A 44 -11.12 15.15 -1.95
C LYS A 44 -11.71 16.07 -3.01
N ILE A 45 -13.03 16.17 -3.05
CA ILE A 45 -13.75 17.15 -3.86
C ILE A 45 -14.59 18.03 -2.95
N LYS A 46 -14.27 19.32 -2.89
CA LYS A 46 -15.01 20.33 -2.13
C LYS A 46 -15.00 21.65 -2.90
N ASP A 47 -16.15 22.31 -2.98
CA ASP A 47 -16.31 23.61 -3.66
C ASP A 47 -15.73 23.62 -5.09
N SER A 48 -15.98 22.54 -5.85
CA SER A 48 -15.47 22.30 -7.21
C SER A 48 -13.94 22.21 -7.34
N LYS A 49 -13.21 22.08 -6.23
CA LYS A 49 -11.77 21.82 -6.22
C LYS A 49 -11.50 20.34 -5.97
N ILE A 50 -10.52 19.81 -6.70
CA ILE A 50 -10.06 18.44 -6.56
C ILE A 50 -8.68 18.48 -5.90
N GLU A 51 -8.52 17.73 -4.81
CA GLU A 51 -7.27 17.58 -4.10
C GLU A 51 -6.89 16.09 -4.08
N ALA A 52 -5.65 15.79 -4.46
CA ALA A 52 -5.12 14.45 -4.36
C ALA A 52 -4.60 14.20 -2.94
N LEU A 53 -5.26 13.29 -2.21
CA LEU A 53 -4.97 13.05 -0.81
C LEU A 53 -3.87 11.99 -0.61
N GLY A 54 -3.98 10.87 -1.32
CA GLY A 54 -3.08 9.74 -1.13
C GLY A 54 -3.52 8.49 -1.86
N SER A 55 -3.10 7.34 -1.33
CA SER A 55 -3.40 6.02 -1.88
C SER A 55 -4.22 5.20 -0.88
N GLY A 56 -4.79 4.09 -1.34
CA GLY A 56 -5.51 3.14 -0.51
C GLY A 56 -5.42 1.72 -1.07
N GLY A 57 -5.61 0.73 -0.20
CA GLY A 57 -5.70 -0.68 -0.56
C GLY A 57 -7.14 -1.21 -0.44
N LEU A 58 -7.60 -1.95 -1.43
CA LEU A 58 -8.92 -2.61 -1.44
C LEU A 58 -8.85 -3.95 -0.71
N LEU A 59 -9.56 -4.08 0.40
CA LEU A 59 -9.63 -5.31 1.20
C LEU A 59 -11.07 -5.84 1.29
N LYS A 60 -11.24 -7.14 1.02
CA LYS A 60 -12.43 -7.89 1.39
C LYS A 60 -12.16 -8.63 2.71
N TYR A 61 -12.97 -8.38 3.72
CA TYR A 61 -12.83 -9.03 5.02
C TYR A 61 -14.20 -9.33 5.64
N LYS A 62 -14.43 -10.58 6.06
CA LYS A 62 -15.68 -11.07 6.66
C LYS A 62 -16.93 -10.61 5.88
N ASP A 63 -16.91 -10.86 4.56
CA ASP A 63 -17.97 -10.51 3.60
C ASP A 63 -18.29 -9.01 3.45
N ARG A 64 -17.40 -8.13 3.92
CA ARG A 64 -17.48 -6.68 3.73
C ARG A 64 -16.29 -6.18 2.93
N TYR A 65 -16.44 -4.98 2.38
CA TYR A 65 -15.50 -4.37 1.44
C TYR A 65 -14.99 -3.06 2.03
N PHE A 66 -13.67 -2.91 2.08
CA PHE A 66 -13.01 -1.78 2.72
C PHE A 66 -11.95 -1.17 1.80
N VAL A 67 -11.78 0.14 1.89
CA VAL A 67 -10.53 0.80 1.53
C VAL A 67 -9.76 1.06 2.82
N ILE A 68 -8.55 0.55 2.88
CA ILE A 68 -7.59 0.81 3.95
C ILE A 68 -6.63 1.90 3.50
N THR A 69 -6.35 2.86 4.37
CA THR A 69 -5.40 3.95 4.13
C THR A 69 -4.91 4.51 5.46
N ASN A 70 -4.02 5.49 5.46
CA ASN A 70 -3.59 6.17 6.68
C ASN A 70 -4.57 7.28 7.10
N ALA A 71 -4.66 7.56 8.40
CA ALA A 71 -5.54 8.62 8.91
C ALA A 71 -5.11 10.01 8.43
N HIS A 72 -3.81 10.25 8.29
CA HIS A 72 -3.29 11.52 7.80
C HIS A 72 -3.68 11.80 6.34
N VAL A 73 -3.90 10.75 5.52
CA VAL A 73 -4.33 10.89 4.11
C VAL A 73 -5.70 11.58 4.06
N ILE A 74 -6.62 11.22 4.94
CA ILE A 74 -7.97 11.81 4.99
C ILE A 74 -8.11 12.91 6.04
N LYS A 75 -6.99 13.42 6.58
CA LYS A 75 -7.00 14.45 7.62
C LYS A 75 -7.63 15.73 7.11
N GLY A 76 -8.59 16.27 7.87
CA GLY A 76 -9.31 17.49 7.49
C GLY A 76 -10.43 17.25 6.46
N VAL A 77 -10.81 15.99 6.22
CA VAL A 77 -12.08 15.64 5.60
C VAL A 77 -13.14 15.50 6.69
N GLU A 78 -14.09 16.42 6.73
CA GLU A 78 -15.16 16.42 7.73
C GLU A 78 -16.36 15.56 7.32
N ASP A 79 -16.58 15.42 6.01
CA ASP A 79 -17.71 14.69 5.44
C ASP A 79 -17.20 13.67 4.42
N LYS A 80 -17.50 12.39 4.63
CA LYS A 80 -17.15 11.30 3.72
C LYS A 80 -17.64 11.52 2.29
N ARG A 81 -18.69 12.34 2.08
CA ARG A 81 -19.19 12.73 0.75
C ARG A 81 -18.23 13.63 -0.02
N GLU A 82 -17.25 14.23 0.63
CA GLU A 82 -16.13 14.94 -0.02
C GLU A 82 -15.09 13.96 -0.57
N ILE A 83 -15.01 12.72 -0.07
CA ILE A 83 -14.06 11.72 -0.58
C ILE A 83 -14.54 11.15 -1.91
N ARG A 84 -13.61 11.03 -2.86
CA ARG A 84 -13.79 10.30 -4.11
C ARG A 84 -12.68 9.28 -4.28
N ILE A 85 -13.10 8.06 -4.57
CA ILE A 85 -12.22 6.93 -4.92
C ILE A 85 -12.65 6.50 -6.32
N PRO A 86 -12.00 7.01 -7.37
CA PRO A 86 -12.42 6.75 -8.74
C PRO A 86 -12.04 5.33 -9.18
N TYR A 87 -12.85 4.75 -10.06
CA TYR A 87 -12.52 3.53 -10.77
C TYR A 87 -13.06 3.60 -12.21
N ILE A 88 -12.38 2.92 -13.11
CA ILE A 88 -12.67 2.93 -14.56
C ILE A 88 -13.28 1.58 -14.95
N VAL A 89 -14.42 1.61 -15.64
CA VAL A 89 -15.06 0.43 -16.22
C VAL A 89 -14.63 0.24 -17.68
N ASN A 90 -14.49 1.35 -18.42
CA ASN A 90 -13.89 1.43 -19.74
C ASN A 90 -13.41 2.87 -19.99
N ASP A 91 -12.70 3.11 -21.10
CA ASP A 91 -12.00 4.36 -21.39
C ASP A 91 -12.89 5.62 -21.29
N ASP A 92 -14.21 5.48 -21.50
CA ASP A 92 -15.17 6.60 -21.46
C ASP A 92 -16.06 6.60 -20.20
N CYS A 93 -15.90 5.64 -19.29
CA CYS A 93 -16.81 5.43 -18.16
C CYS A 93 -16.06 5.23 -16.84
N SER A 94 -16.02 6.31 -16.06
CA SER A 94 -15.52 6.32 -14.69
C SER A 94 -16.66 6.47 -13.68
N PHE A 95 -16.47 5.87 -12.52
CA PHE A 95 -17.37 5.98 -11.38
C PHE A 95 -16.55 6.27 -10.13
N SER A 96 -17.23 6.55 -9.02
CA SER A 96 -16.59 6.61 -7.71
C SER A 96 -17.24 5.61 -6.76
N MET A 97 -16.43 5.00 -5.89
CA MET A 97 -16.92 4.11 -4.85
C MET A 97 -17.84 4.87 -3.89
N GLU A 98 -18.91 4.21 -3.44
CA GLU A 98 -19.80 4.77 -2.43
C GLU A 98 -19.32 4.33 -1.04
N ILE A 99 -19.01 5.32 -0.19
CA ILE A 99 -18.53 5.08 1.18
C ILE A 99 -19.73 5.00 2.13
N LEU A 100 -19.97 3.81 2.68
CA LEU A 100 -21.02 3.53 3.66
C LEU A 100 -20.68 4.11 5.03
N ASP A 101 -19.43 3.95 5.46
CA ASP A 101 -18.95 4.43 6.75
C ASP A 101 -17.46 4.76 6.67
N MET A 102 -17.01 5.64 7.55
CA MET A 102 -15.62 6.09 7.62
C MET A 102 -15.20 6.14 9.09
N LYS A 103 -14.16 5.38 9.44
CA LYS A 103 -13.58 5.35 10.77
C LYS A 103 -12.09 5.52 10.70
N PHE A 104 -11.53 6.24 11.67
CA PHE A 104 -10.10 6.49 11.72
C PHE A 104 -9.60 6.66 13.16
N ASN A 105 -8.31 6.44 13.32
CA ASN A 105 -7.56 6.62 14.54
C ASN A 105 -6.31 7.43 14.21
N LEU A 106 -6.31 8.71 14.56
CA LEU A 106 -5.21 9.61 14.24
C LEU A 106 -3.89 9.26 14.96
N PRO A 107 -3.90 8.91 16.27
CA PRO A 107 -2.69 8.44 16.96
C PRO A 107 -1.98 7.27 16.28
N ASP A 108 -2.76 6.25 15.86
CA ASP A 108 -2.20 5.03 15.24
C ASP A 108 -2.15 5.15 13.70
N ASP A 109 -2.48 6.33 13.18
CA ASP A 109 -2.53 6.66 11.76
C ASP A 109 -3.31 5.67 10.86
N ILE A 110 -4.39 5.07 11.40
CA ILE A 110 -5.26 4.12 10.70
C ILE A 110 -6.52 4.83 10.19
N ALA A 111 -6.88 4.61 8.92
CA ALA A 111 -8.21 4.91 8.40
C ALA A 111 -8.80 3.76 7.59
N VAL A 112 -10.09 3.54 7.78
CA VAL A 112 -10.87 2.50 7.11
C VAL A 112 -12.16 3.12 6.57
N LEU A 113 -12.40 2.90 5.28
CA LEU A 113 -13.61 3.31 4.58
C LEU A 113 -14.38 2.06 4.18
N GLU A 114 -15.58 1.86 4.73
CA GLU A 114 -16.44 0.77 4.29
C GLU A 114 -17.14 1.16 2.97
N ILE A 115 -17.12 0.25 2.01
CA ILE A 115 -17.60 0.49 0.64
C ILE A 115 -18.88 -0.30 0.35
N ASN A 116 -19.83 0.37 -0.29
CA ASN A 116 -20.97 -0.28 -0.92
C ASN A 116 -20.57 -0.80 -2.30
N LEU A 117 -20.55 -2.13 -2.47
CA LEU A 117 -20.22 -2.73 -3.76
C LEU A 117 -21.41 -2.62 -4.72
N LYS A 118 -21.24 -1.87 -5.81
CA LYS A 118 -22.25 -1.71 -6.86
C LYS A 118 -21.95 -2.64 -8.04
N ASP A 119 -23.00 -3.00 -8.80
CA ASP A 119 -22.90 -3.84 -10.00
C ASP A 119 -21.87 -3.34 -11.03
N ASN A 120 -21.70 -2.03 -11.15
CA ASN A 120 -20.74 -1.44 -12.09
C ASN A 120 -19.29 -1.70 -11.70
N PHE A 121 -18.99 -1.87 -10.40
CA PHE A 121 -17.63 -2.19 -9.94
C PHE A 121 -17.16 -3.55 -10.47
N VAL A 122 -18.08 -4.51 -10.59
CA VAL A 122 -17.80 -5.88 -11.11
C VAL A 122 -17.26 -5.84 -12.55
N ARG A 123 -17.48 -4.75 -13.28
CA ARG A 123 -16.98 -4.55 -14.65
C ARG A 123 -15.66 -3.79 -14.70
N SER A 124 -15.15 -3.31 -13.57
CA SER A 124 -13.85 -2.65 -13.49
C SER A 124 -12.72 -3.66 -13.49
N LYS A 125 -11.48 -3.18 -13.65
CA LYS A 125 -10.27 -3.99 -13.48
C LYS A 125 -9.83 -4.12 -12.01
N LEU A 126 -10.51 -3.43 -11.09
CA LEU A 126 -10.18 -3.46 -9.67
C LEU A 126 -10.83 -4.66 -8.99
N GLU A 127 -10.15 -5.17 -7.98
CA GLU A 127 -10.57 -6.32 -7.18
C GLU A 127 -10.29 -6.01 -5.70
N PHE A 128 -11.12 -6.52 -4.79
CA PHE A 128 -10.82 -6.45 -3.37
C PHE A 128 -9.95 -7.66 -2.98
N LEU A 129 -8.80 -7.39 -2.38
CA LEU A 129 -7.88 -8.43 -1.92
C LEU A 129 -8.56 -9.28 -0.85
N ASP A 130 -8.51 -10.60 -0.98
CA ASP A 130 -9.01 -11.50 0.06
C ASP A 130 -8.02 -11.56 1.22
N ALA A 131 -8.54 -11.66 2.44
CA ALA A 131 -7.73 -11.69 3.66
C ALA A 131 -6.75 -12.87 3.71
N CYS A 132 -6.96 -13.94 2.93
CA CYS A 132 -6.01 -15.05 2.83
C CYS A 132 -4.65 -14.67 2.19
N PHE A 133 -4.57 -13.52 1.52
CA PHE A 133 -3.33 -12.97 0.96
C PHE A 133 -2.59 -12.03 1.91
N LEU A 134 -3.07 -11.87 3.14
CA LEU A 134 -2.39 -11.12 4.18
C LEU A 134 -1.39 -12.03 4.90
N ASP A 135 -0.22 -11.50 5.23
CA ASP A 135 0.66 -12.07 6.24
C ASP A 135 0.75 -11.10 7.41
N THR A 136 0.27 -11.54 8.57
CA THR A 136 0.22 -10.74 9.79
C THR A 136 1.38 -11.03 10.74
N ASP A 137 2.22 -12.02 10.41
CA ASP A 137 3.44 -12.36 11.15
C ASP A 137 4.65 -11.65 10.56
N LEU A 138 4.80 -10.36 10.88
CA LEU A 138 5.94 -9.55 10.41
C LEU A 138 7.27 -10.09 10.90
N LYS A 139 7.34 -10.63 12.12
CA LYS A 139 8.58 -11.17 12.68
C LYS A 139 9.01 -12.40 11.88
N GLY A 140 8.11 -13.35 11.69
CA GLY A 140 8.41 -14.51 10.85
C GLY A 140 8.69 -14.13 9.41
N TYR A 141 8.07 -13.08 8.87
CA TYR A 141 8.41 -12.55 7.55
C TYR A 141 9.88 -12.11 7.47
N VAL A 142 10.34 -11.26 8.38
CA VAL A 142 11.73 -10.77 8.38
C VAL A 142 12.76 -11.87 8.63
N ASP A 143 12.35 -12.94 9.31
CA ASP A 143 13.15 -14.14 9.53
C ASP A 143 13.20 -15.06 8.28
N ARG A 144 12.34 -14.85 7.26
CA ARG A 144 12.30 -15.67 6.03
C ARG A 144 12.85 -14.93 4.81
N THR A 145 12.65 -13.62 4.75
CA THR A 145 12.99 -12.77 3.61
C THR A 145 13.04 -11.31 4.05
N ASN A 146 13.55 -10.44 3.20
CA ASN A 146 13.54 -9.00 3.44
C ASN A 146 13.12 -8.20 2.20
N ILE A 147 12.55 -8.85 1.19
CA ILE A 147 12.28 -8.24 -0.13
C ILE A 147 10.87 -7.65 -0.16
N LEU A 148 10.79 -6.33 -0.36
CA LEU A 148 9.55 -5.58 -0.36
C LEU A 148 9.26 -5.04 -1.76
N TYR A 149 8.02 -5.21 -2.20
CA TYR A 149 7.48 -4.56 -3.40
C TYR A 149 6.39 -3.57 -3.00
N LEU A 150 6.46 -2.38 -3.57
CA LEU A 150 5.55 -1.28 -3.29
C LEU A 150 4.93 -0.79 -4.60
N HIS A 151 3.66 -0.37 -4.53
CA HIS A 151 2.93 0.18 -5.66
C HIS A 151 1.93 1.20 -5.15
N GLY A 152 2.02 2.45 -5.62
CA GLY A 152 1.15 3.53 -5.15
C GLY A 152 1.10 4.70 -6.12
N TYR A 153 0.39 5.76 -5.71
CA TYR A 153 0.19 6.96 -6.51
C TYR A 153 1.03 8.15 -6.01
N PRO A 154 2.21 8.40 -6.60
CA PRO A 154 3.02 9.56 -6.21
C PRO A 154 2.28 10.87 -6.51
N SER A 155 2.48 11.89 -5.67
CA SER A 155 1.87 13.21 -5.86
C SER A 155 2.31 13.86 -7.16
N GLY A 156 3.58 13.69 -7.55
CA GLY A 156 4.13 14.19 -8.82
C GLY A 156 3.56 13.50 -10.07
N GLY A 157 2.88 12.37 -9.93
CA GLY A 157 2.23 11.63 -11.02
C GLY A 157 0.71 11.86 -11.10
N THR A 158 0.19 12.91 -10.47
CA THR A 158 -1.24 13.26 -10.55
C THR A 158 -1.41 14.64 -11.18
N ASN A 159 -1.93 14.68 -12.40
CA ASN A 159 -2.27 15.92 -13.09
C ASN A 159 -3.78 16.16 -12.98
N ILE A 160 -4.16 17.30 -12.41
CA ILE A 160 -5.56 17.71 -12.23
C ILE A 160 -5.84 18.85 -13.20
N ASP A 161 -6.78 18.63 -14.12
CA ASP A 161 -7.37 19.67 -14.96
C ASP A 161 -8.63 20.18 -14.26
N GLU A 162 -8.51 21.30 -13.54
CA GLU A 162 -9.63 21.91 -12.80
C GLU A 162 -10.73 22.44 -13.73
N ASP A 163 -10.39 22.86 -14.95
CA ASP A 163 -11.34 23.46 -15.90
C ASP A 163 -12.28 22.40 -16.50
N ASN A 164 -11.75 21.20 -16.76
CA ASN A 164 -12.53 20.08 -17.30
C ASN A 164 -12.88 19.01 -16.25
N MET A 165 -12.48 19.21 -14.99
CA MET A 165 -12.53 18.20 -13.93
C MET A 165 -11.87 16.86 -14.34
N GLY A 166 -10.82 16.93 -15.15
CA GLY A 166 -10.04 15.78 -15.60
C GLY A 166 -8.96 15.43 -14.58
N ILE A 167 -8.66 14.13 -14.43
CA ILE A 167 -7.55 13.68 -13.59
C ILE A 167 -6.80 12.59 -14.35
N GLU A 168 -5.53 12.83 -14.59
CA GLU A 168 -4.58 11.84 -15.08
C GLU A 168 -3.73 11.35 -13.89
N ILE A 169 -3.64 10.04 -13.73
CA ILE A 169 -3.04 9.42 -12.57
C ILE A 169 -2.05 8.35 -13.02
N GLU A 170 -0.79 8.55 -12.68
CA GLU A 170 0.29 7.58 -12.85
C GLU A 170 0.55 6.81 -11.55
N THR A 171 0.85 5.53 -11.69
CA THR A 171 1.26 4.66 -10.58
C THR A 171 2.75 4.37 -10.64
N LEU A 172 3.37 4.17 -9.47
CA LEU A 172 4.80 3.88 -9.36
C LEU A 172 5.04 2.56 -8.62
N PRO A 173 5.43 1.49 -9.32
CA PRO A 173 5.89 0.25 -8.72
C PRO A 173 7.42 0.25 -8.54
N TYR A 174 7.90 -0.19 -7.38
CA TYR A 174 9.34 -0.39 -7.13
C TYR A 174 9.60 -1.48 -6.07
N CYS A 175 10.85 -1.91 -6.00
CA CYS A 175 11.34 -2.91 -5.05
C CYS A 175 12.36 -2.28 -4.10
N THR A 176 12.28 -2.63 -2.82
CA THR A 176 13.25 -2.27 -1.77
C THR A 176 13.43 -3.44 -0.79
N PHE A 177 14.12 -3.20 0.32
CA PHE A 177 14.41 -4.17 1.34
C PHE A 177 14.08 -3.65 2.74
N VAL A 178 13.78 -4.58 3.65
CA VAL A 178 13.70 -4.30 5.08
C VAL A 178 15.02 -3.72 5.58
N ALA A 179 14.94 -2.60 6.27
CA ALA A 179 16.03 -1.98 7.01
C ALA A 179 16.04 -2.43 8.48
N GLU A 180 14.87 -2.40 9.12
CA GLU A 180 14.73 -2.68 10.54
C GLU A 180 13.30 -3.16 10.84
N PHE A 181 13.17 -4.02 11.83
CA PHE A 181 11.90 -4.33 12.46
C PHE A 181 11.94 -3.80 13.89
N ASP A 182 11.07 -2.86 14.20
CA ASP A 182 10.98 -2.24 15.51
C ASP A 182 10.01 -3.04 16.38
N GLU A 183 10.57 -3.85 17.28
CA GLU A 183 9.81 -4.72 18.15
C GLU A 183 8.98 -3.96 19.20
N GLU A 184 9.30 -2.69 19.50
CA GLU A 184 8.59 -1.91 20.52
C GLU A 184 7.22 -1.45 20.01
N ILE A 185 7.18 -0.96 18.76
CA ILE A 185 5.95 -0.46 18.13
C ILE A 185 5.35 -1.44 17.11
N GLY A 186 6.06 -2.54 16.82
CA GLY A 186 5.64 -3.56 15.86
C GLY A 186 5.76 -3.14 14.40
N SER A 187 6.38 -2.00 14.09
CA SER A 187 6.50 -1.45 12.74
C SER A 187 7.70 -2.01 11.99
N LEU A 188 7.61 -1.96 10.66
CA LEU A 188 8.68 -2.36 9.75
C LEU A 188 9.23 -1.13 9.03
N TYR A 189 10.54 -0.91 9.11
CA TYR A 189 11.22 0.12 8.34
C TYR A 189 11.85 -0.48 7.09
N ALA A 190 11.61 0.14 5.94
CA ALA A 190 12.25 -0.19 4.68
C ALA A 190 13.30 0.84 4.30
N TYR A 191 14.35 0.39 3.62
CA TYR A 191 15.37 1.27 3.08
C TYR A 191 14.81 2.19 1.98
N ILE A 192 15.21 3.46 2.03
CA ILE A 192 15.13 4.44 0.93
C ILE A 192 16.57 4.85 0.64
N ASN A 193 17.42 3.97 0.11
CA ASN A 193 18.77 4.45 -0.21
C ASN A 193 18.73 5.41 -1.41
N ASP A 194 19.89 5.91 -1.82
CA ASP A 194 20.07 6.66 -3.07
C ASP A 194 19.52 5.96 -4.32
N GLU A 195 19.21 4.65 -4.30
CA GLU A 195 18.84 3.88 -5.48
C GLU A 195 17.77 2.79 -5.19
N VAL A 196 16.58 2.90 -5.81
CA VAL A 196 15.55 1.84 -5.87
C VAL A 196 15.58 1.12 -7.23
N ILE A 197 15.15 -0.14 -7.26
CA ILE A 197 14.99 -0.88 -8.54
C ILE A 197 13.58 -0.61 -9.08
N THR A 198 13.52 -0.02 -10.27
CA THR A 198 12.26 0.21 -10.99
C THR A 198 11.84 -0.99 -11.82
N GLU A 199 10.63 -0.92 -12.38
CA GLU A 199 10.13 -1.91 -13.34
C GLU A 199 10.99 -2.10 -14.60
N PHE A 200 11.83 -1.12 -14.93
CA PHE A 200 12.75 -1.18 -16.07
C PHE A 200 14.11 -1.78 -15.70
N GLY A 201 14.31 -2.16 -14.43
CA GLY A 201 15.59 -2.64 -13.91
C GLY A 201 16.61 -1.54 -13.65
N ASP A 202 16.23 -0.27 -13.88
CA ASP A 202 17.08 0.88 -13.60
C ASP A 202 17.11 1.18 -12.10
N TYR A 203 18.29 1.65 -11.66
CA TYR A 203 18.46 2.33 -10.40
C TYR A 203 18.14 3.80 -10.55
N ILE A 204 17.17 4.28 -9.78
CA ILE A 204 16.84 5.71 -9.73
C ILE A 204 16.95 6.22 -8.29
N PRO A 205 17.33 7.51 -8.08
CA PRO A 205 17.08 8.21 -6.84
C PRO A 205 15.70 7.88 -6.33
N THR A 206 15.60 7.48 -5.06
CA THR A 206 14.31 7.06 -4.52
C THR A 206 13.29 8.17 -4.81
N PRO A 207 12.21 7.86 -5.54
CA PRO A 207 11.20 8.86 -5.87
C PRO A 207 10.70 9.49 -4.58
N VAL A 208 10.34 10.78 -4.64
CA VAL A 208 9.59 11.43 -3.57
C VAL A 208 8.25 10.69 -3.48
N VAL A 209 8.16 9.67 -2.62
CA VAL A 209 6.99 8.79 -2.44
C VAL A 209 5.83 9.50 -1.75
N THR A 210 5.94 10.82 -1.56
CA THR A 210 4.84 11.69 -1.15
C THR A 210 3.58 11.38 -1.98
N GLY A 211 2.47 11.12 -1.30
CA GLY A 211 1.20 10.73 -1.92
C GLY A 211 0.98 9.21 -2.08
N MET A 212 2.01 8.38 -1.88
CA MET A 212 1.87 6.92 -1.88
C MET A 212 1.38 6.36 -0.53
N SER A 213 1.34 7.18 0.52
CA SER A 213 0.80 6.79 1.83
C SER A 213 -0.59 6.17 1.70
N GLY A 214 -0.82 5.09 2.45
CA GLY A 214 -2.04 4.30 2.43
C GLY A 214 -2.03 3.14 1.42
N SER A 215 -1.00 3.01 0.57
CA SER A 215 -0.86 1.86 -0.32
C SER A 215 -0.44 0.60 0.45
N PHE A 216 -0.85 -0.57 -0.05
CA PHE A 216 -0.36 -1.85 0.47
C PHE A 216 1.12 -2.05 0.15
N VAL A 217 1.82 -2.66 1.10
CA VAL A 217 3.19 -3.14 0.95
C VAL A 217 3.19 -4.65 0.89
N TYR A 218 3.85 -5.19 -0.13
CA TYR A 218 3.88 -6.62 -0.41
C TYR A 218 5.25 -7.19 -0.06
N GLY A 219 5.28 -8.20 0.81
CA GLY A 219 6.45 -9.03 1.02
C GLY A 219 6.55 -10.11 -0.06
N TYR A 220 7.77 -10.36 -0.55
CA TYR A 220 8.03 -11.41 -1.55
C TYR A 220 8.75 -12.61 -0.93
N TYR A 221 8.12 -13.79 -1.05
CA TYR A 221 8.61 -15.06 -0.49
C TYR A 221 9.29 -15.87 -1.58
N LEU A 222 10.59 -16.13 -1.43
CA LEU A 222 11.39 -16.82 -2.44
C LEU A 222 11.03 -18.30 -2.58
N GLU A 223 10.74 -18.98 -1.47
CA GLU A 223 10.45 -20.42 -1.44
C GLU A 223 9.14 -20.76 -2.16
N GLU A 224 8.09 -19.97 -1.91
CA GLU A 224 6.78 -20.14 -2.54
C GLU A 224 6.62 -19.32 -3.83
N SER A 225 7.57 -18.42 -4.12
CA SER A 225 7.51 -17.44 -5.21
C SER A 225 6.17 -16.71 -5.26
N THR A 226 5.81 -16.06 -4.15
CA THR A 226 4.49 -15.40 -3.99
C THR A 226 4.60 -14.05 -3.28
N PHE A 227 3.60 -13.20 -3.50
CA PHE A 227 3.44 -11.90 -2.86
C PHE A 227 2.32 -11.94 -1.84
N ARG A 228 2.56 -11.41 -0.65
CA ARG A 228 1.52 -11.21 0.37
C ARG A 228 1.56 -9.80 0.91
N VAL A 229 0.40 -9.23 1.24
CA VAL A 229 0.36 -7.92 1.89
C VAL A 229 0.76 -8.09 3.35
N ILE A 230 1.79 -7.35 3.75
CA ILE A 230 2.32 -7.40 5.13
C ILE A 230 1.98 -6.13 5.91
N GLY A 231 1.66 -5.04 5.21
CA GLY A 231 1.41 -3.75 5.84
C GLY A 231 0.96 -2.66 4.89
N VAL A 232 0.90 -1.45 5.44
CA VAL A 232 0.48 -0.23 4.76
C VAL A 232 1.62 0.79 4.84
N LEU A 233 1.98 1.37 3.69
CA LEU A 233 2.99 2.40 3.61
C LEU A 233 2.49 3.66 4.31
N THR A 234 3.15 4.09 5.38
CA THR A 234 2.60 5.08 6.31
C THR A 234 3.36 6.40 6.27
N ALA A 235 4.60 6.39 6.76
CA ALA A 235 5.38 7.60 6.93
C ALA A 235 6.74 7.51 6.23
N TRP A 236 7.29 8.68 5.94
CA TRP A 236 8.66 8.82 5.46
C TRP A 236 9.47 9.59 6.48
N HIS A 237 10.47 8.91 7.04
CA HIS A 237 11.49 9.48 7.91
C HIS A 237 12.63 10.00 7.04
N ILE A 238 12.51 11.27 6.61
CA ILE A 238 13.41 11.91 5.63
C ILE A 238 14.86 11.91 6.11
N GLU A 239 15.09 12.24 7.39
CA GLU A 239 16.43 12.35 7.97
C GLU A 239 17.14 10.99 8.06
N ASP A 240 16.36 9.91 8.18
CA ASP A 240 16.87 8.54 8.35
C ASP A 240 16.82 7.71 7.06
N GLU A 241 16.34 8.29 5.95
CA GLU A 241 16.20 7.61 4.67
C GLU A 241 15.43 6.28 4.79
N ARG A 242 14.29 6.32 5.50
CA ARG A 242 13.47 5.13 5.79
C ARG A 242 11.98 5.37 5.56
N LEU A 243 11.30 4.35 5.05
CA LEU A 243 9.84 4.29 5.02
C LEU A 243 9.37 3.46 6.19
N GLU A 244 8.34 3.94 6.85
CA GLU A 244 7.62 3.19 7.86
C GLU A 244 6.44 2.47 7.24
N ILE A 245 6.35 1.18 7.56
CA ILE A 245 5.31 0.27 7.13
C ILE A 245 4.60 -0.18 8.40
N TYR A 246 3.32 0.17 8.50
CA TYR A 246 2.51 -0.22 9.63
C TYR A 246 1.88 -1.59 9.37
N PRO A 247 1.86 -2.52 10.34
CA PRO A 247 1.45 -3.90 10.11
C PRO A 247 0.01 -3.99 9.65
N ILE A 248 -0.29 -4.87 8.70
CA ILE A 248 -1.67 -5.03 8.23
C ILE A 248 -2.59 -5.55 9.36
N GLN A 249 -2.02 -6.29 10.33
CA GLN A 249 -2.75 -6.78 11.51
C GLN A 249 -3.42 -5.64 12.29
N GLU A 250 -2.76 -4.50 12.46
CA GLU A 250 -3.32 -3.35 13.20
C GLU A 250 -4.59 -2.81 12.53
N PHE A 251 -4.63 -2.81 11.19
CA PHE A 251 -5.82 -2.44 10.44
C PHE A 251 -6.94 -3.48 10.57
N ILE A 252 -6.59 -4.77 10.58
CA ILE A 252 -7.56 -5.86 10.79
C ILE A 252 -8.16 -5.79 12.20
N ASP A 253 -7.34 -5.60 13.22
CA ASP A 253 -7.78 -5.46 14.61
C ASP A 253 -8.66 -4.22 14.78
N TYR A 254 -8.29 -3.11 14.13
CA TYR A 254 -9.11 -1.92 14.11
C TYR A 254 -10.47 -2.17 13.42
N ILE A 255 -10.51 -2.91 12.31
CA ILE A 255 -11.75 -3.30 11.65
C ILE A 255 -12.62 -4.16 12.58
N ASP A 256 -12.04 -5.19 13.20
CA ASP A 256 -12.76 -6.08 14.11
C ASP A 256 -13.34 -5.33 15.32
N LYS A 257 -12.53 -4.45 15.92
CA LYS A 257 -12.94 -3.60 17.03
C LYS A 257 -14.11 -2.69 16.68
N ASN A 258 -14.13 -2.12 15.49
CA ASN A 258 -15.05 -1.03 15.15
C ASN A 258 -16.25 -1.43 14.30
N TYR A 259 -16.17 -2.54 13.57
CA TYR A 259 -17.19 -2.97 12.63
C TYR A 259 -17.85 -4.31 13.01
N PHE A 260 -17.21 -5.11 13.88
CA PHE A 260 -17.67 -6.46 14.21
C PHE A 260 -17.79 -6.75 15.72
N SER A 261 -17.30 -5.89 16.62
CA SER A 261 -17.32 -6.13 18.09
C SER A 261 -18.70 -6.11 18.76
N ASN A 262 -19.77 -5.84 18.01
CA ASN A 262 -21.16 -5.87 18.49
C ASN A 262 -21.98 -7.00 17.85
N LEU A 263 -21.33 -7.99 17.23
CA LEU A 263 -21.92 -9.25 16.77
C LEU A 263 -21.60 -10.37 17.77
#